data_AF-A0A661X9P7-F1
#
_entry.id   AF-A0A661X9P7-F1
#
_cell.length_a   1.000
_cell.length_b   1.000
_cell.length_c   1.000
_cell.angle_alpha   90.00
_cell.angle_beta   90.00
_cell.angle_gamma   90.00
#
_symmetry.space_group_name_H-M   'P 1'
#
loop_
_entity.id
_entity.type
_entity.pdbx_description
1 polymer ?
#
loop_
_entity_poly.entity_id
_entity_poly.type
_entity_poly.pdbx_seq_one_letter_code
_entity_poly.pdbx_strand_id
1 'polypeptide(L)'
;VPIGIKGLIVAGLMAAAMSTFDSTVNAGAAYWVKDIYQAYINPKASQKLLLRHSRWASVAIVVLGLGFMLLIHNINEIWGWITSSLGAGMLIPTMARWYWWRMNGYGFAAGTILGMVAAILQKIFLPGIPEYFSFIIATTASLIGLIAGTYLSAPTDENVLFEFYKRTRPFGFWKPVRRKMDPQILAQIDKENHRDIISTFFAVPWQVILFLTGMAIVIKRWDEFAWLFALLVILSAGLYFNWFRHLSSEVKVD
;
A
#
# COMPACT_ATOMS: atom_id res chain seq x y z
N VAL A 1 -3.94 28.70 24.87
CA VAL A 1 -2.98 27.65 25.25
C VAL A 1 -1.89 28.29 26.12
N PRO A 2 -1.61 27.77 27.34
CA PRO A 2 -0.52 28.25 28.20
C PRO A 2 0.86 28.19 27.54
N ILE A 3 1.81 29.04 27.94
CA ILE A 3 3.08 29.22 27.24
C ILE A 3 3.95 27.95 27.19
N GLY A 4 3.97 27.16 28.27
CA GLY A 4 4.67 25.87 28.30
C GLY A 4 4.00 24.81 27.41
N ILE A 5 2.67 24.78 27.38
CA ILE A 5 1.91 23.85 26.52
C ILE A 5 2.08 24.21 25.04
N LYS A 6 2.19 25.50 24.70
CA LYS A 6 2.51 25.93 23.32
C LYS A 6 3.85 25.34 22.85
N GLY A 7 4.89 25.43 23.68
CA GLY A 7 6.20 24.85 23.38
C GLY A 7 6.12 23.33 23.19
N LEU A 8 5.39 22.63 24.07
CA LEU A 8 5.18 21.19 23.96
C LEU A 8 4.45 20.79 22.67
N ILE A 9 3.43 21.54 22.27
CA ILE A 9 2.70 21.28 21.01
C ILE A 9 3.62 21.45 19.81
N VAL A 10 4.41 22.54 19.75
CA VAL A 10 5.35 22.77 18.64
C VAL A 10 6.40 21.66 18.58
N ALA A 11 6.99 21.29 19.73
CA ALA A 11 7.96 20.20 19.79
C ALA A 11 7.34 18.86 19.35
N GLY A 12 6.11 18.56 19.77
CA GLY A 12 5.39 17.35 19.36
C GLY A 12 5.09 17.31 17.86
N LEU A 13 4.66 18.43 17.27
CA LEU A 13 4.44 18.54 15.83
C LEU A 13 5.73 18.36 15.03
N MET A 14 6.83 18.97 15.49
CA MET A 14 8.15 18.78 14.88
C MET A 14 8.64 17.34 15.00
N ALA A 15 8.47 16.71 16.16
CA ALA A 15 8.83 15.31 16.38
C ALA A 15 8.03 14.37 15.46
N ALA A 16 6.72 14.59 15.33
CA ALA A 16 5.86 13.83 14.43
C ALA A 16 6.31 13.99 12.96
N ALA A 17 6.56 15.22 12.51
CA ALA A 17 7.04 15.51 11.16
C ALA A 17 8.41 14.86 10.88
N MET A 18 9.35 14.94 11.84
CA MET A 18 10.66 14.32 11.73
C MET A 18 10.60 12.79 11.68
N SER A 19 9.67 12.18 12.41
CA SER A 19 9.48 10.71 12.37
C SER A 19 9.06 10.22 10.98
N THR A 20 8.14 10.93 10.31
CA THR A 20 7.75 10.60 8.93
C THR A 20 8.87 10.88 7.94
N PHE A 21 9.58 11.99 8.11
CA PHE A 21 10.71 12.37 7.26
C PHE A 21 11.84 11.33 7.32
N ASP A 22 12.30 10.99 8.53
CA ASP A 22 13.35 9.97 8.75
C ASP A 22 12.96 8.62 8.17
N SER A 23 11.74 8.16 8.44
CA SER A 23 11.24 6.87 7.93
C SER A 23 11.21 6.84 6.40
N THR A 24 10.81 7.95 5.74
CA THR A 24 10.73 8.04 4.27
C THR A 24 12.11 8.06 3.63
N VAL A 25 13.05 8.85 4.18
CA VAL A 25 14.43 8.92 3.70
C VAL A 25 15.13 7.57 3.87
N ASN A 26 14.94 6.93 5.03
CA ASN A 26 15.50 5.62 5.32
C ASN A 26 14.93 4.53 4.39
N ALA A 27 13.62 4.54 4.12
CA ALA A 27 13.01 3.63 3.15
C ALA A 27 13.59 3.81 1.74
N GLY A 28 13.73 5.06 1.27
CA GLY A 28 14.36 5.35 -0.03
C GLY A 28 15.81 4.89 -0.11
N ALA A 29 16.59 5.09 0.97
CA ALA A 29 17.96 4.59 1.05
C ALA A 29 18.01 3.06 1.04
N ALA A 30 17.06 2.39 1.70
CA ALA A 30 16.96 0.94 1.69
C ALA A 30 16.63 0.38 0.29
N TYR A 31 15.72 1.02 -0.46
CA TYR A 31 15.46 0.64 -1.85
C TYR A 31 16.71 0.74 -2.72
N TRP A 32 17.49 1.82 -2.58
CA TRP A 32 18.78 1.92 -3.28
C TRP A 32 19.75 0.81 -2.88
N VAL A 33 19.92 0.56 -1.57
CA VAL A 33 20.94 -0.38 -1.08
C VAL A 33 20.56 -1.83 -1.38
N LYS A 34 19.31 -2.23 -1.14
CA LYS A 34 18.88 -3.63 -1.25
C LYS A 34 18.42 -3.99 -2.65
N ASP A 35 17.58 -3.15 -3.24
CA ASP A 35 16.88 -3.51 -4.48
C ASP A 35 17.70 -3.17 -5.73
N ILE A 36 18.63 -2.20 -5.63
CA ILE A 36 19.47 -1.77 -6.75
C ILE A 36 20.91 -2.19 -6.53
N TYR A 37 21.57 -1.64 -5.50
CA TYR A 37 23.01 -1.81 -5.30
C TYR A 37 23.37 -3.24 -4.97
N GLN A 38 22.74 -3.86 -3.97
CA GLN A 38 23.03 -5.24 -3.60
C GLN A 38 22.48 -6.22 -4.63
N ALA A 39 21.26 -6.04 -5.14
CA ALA A 39 20.68 -7.00 -6.08
C ALA A 39 21.41 -7.06 -7.44
N TYR A 40 21.86 -5.92 -7.99
CA TYR A 40 22.35 -5.85 -9.37
C TYR A 40 23.79 -5.34 -9.52
N ILE A 41 24.29 -4.48 -8.62
CA ILE A 41 25.62 -3.85 -8.79
C ILE A 41 26.70 -4.65 -8.06
N ASN A 42 26.48 -5.02 -6.79
CA ASN A 42 27.42 -5.78 -5.99
C ASN A 42 26.70 -6.74 -5.01
N PRO A 43 26.32 -7.94 -5.47
CA PRO A 43 25.65 -8.96 -4.65
C PRO A 43 26.44 -9.42 -3.42
N LYS A 44 27.77 -9.33 -3.48
CA LYS A 44 28.68 -9.76 -2.40
C LYS A 44 29.16 -8.58 -1.54
N ALA A 45 28.49 -7.42 -1.61
CA ALA A 45 28.86 -6.25 -0.83
C ALA A 45 28.85 -6.55 0.68
N SER A 46 29.91 -6.14 1.38
CA SER A 46 30.00 -6.28 2.83
C SER A 46 29.01 -5.36 3.54
N GLN A 47 28.60 -5.72 4.75
CA GLN A 47 27.67 -4.91 5.55
C GLN A 47 28.18 -3.47 5.77
N LYS A 48 29.48 -3.28 5.98
CA LYS A 48 30.11 -1.95 6.10
C LYS A 48 29.92 -1.11 4.83
N LEU A 49 30.05 -1.74 3.66
CA LEU A 49 29.85 -1.07 2.37
C LEU A 49 28.38 -0.72 2.16
N LEU A 50 27.45 -1.64 2.46
CA LEU A 50 26.01 -1.39 2.38
C LEU A 50 25.59 -0.21 3.28
N LEU A 51 26.09 -0.14 4.52
CA LEU A 51 25.84 0.98 5.42
C LEU A 51 26.37 2.31 4.86
N ARG A 52 27.54 2.30 4.19
CA ARG A 52 28.08 3.49 3.54
C ARG A 52 27.18 3.95 2.39
N HIS A 53 26.71 3.04 1.55
CA HIS A 53 25.76 3.36 0.47
C HIS A 53 24.42 3.87 1.02
N SER A 54 23.94 3.33 2.14
CA SER A 54 22.72 3.81 2.80
C SER A 54 22.84 5.27 3.23
N ARG A 55 23.96 5.64 3.85
CA ARG A 55 24.21 7.03 4.30
C ARG A 55 24.30 8.00 3.11
N TRP A 56 25.03 7.64 2.07
CA TRP A 56 25.13 8.48 0.87
C TRP A 56 23.81 8.60 0.12
N ALA A 57 23.04 7.52 0.01
CA ALA A 57 21.70 7.57 -0.57
C ALA A 57 20.77 8.48 0.24
N SER A 58 20.82 8.41 1.58
CA SER A 58 20.03 9.29 2.45
C SER A 58 20.39 10.77 2.22
N VAL A 59 21.70 11.10 2.19
CA VAL A 59 22.16 12.47 1.91
C VAL A 59 21.71 12.92 0.52
N ALA A 60 21.86 12.07 -0.50
CA ALA A 60 21.44 12.39 -1.86
C ALA A 60 19.92 12.64 -1.96
N ILE A 61 19.09 11.79 -1.34
CA ILE A 61 17.63 11.97 -1.30
C ILE A 61 17.27 13.31 -0.66
N VAL A 62 17.89 13.66 0.47
CA VAL A 62 17.63 14.94 1.16
C VAL A 62 18.05 16.13 0.30
N VAL A 63 19.25 16.10 -0.28
CA VAL A 63 19.75 17.18 -1.14
C VAL A 63 18.86 17.37 -2.38
N LEU A 64 18.46 16.27 -3.02
CA LEU A 64 17.53 16.32 -4.15
C LEU A 64 16.16 16.85 -3.72
N GLY A 65 15.63 16.41 -2.58
CA GLY A 65 14.36 16.89 -2.04
C GLY A 65 14.38 18.41 -1.76
N LEU A 66 15.48 18.92 -1.18
CA LEU A 66 15.69 20.35 -0.98
C LEU A 66 15.79 21.11 -2.31
N GLY A 67 16.42 20.52 -3.33
CA GLY A 67 16.45 21.08 -4.68
C GLY A 67 15.07 21.17 -5.31
N PHE A 68 14.29 20.08 -5.24
CA PHE A 68 12.92 20.04 -5.75
C PHE A 68 12.01 21.03 -5.02
N MET A 69 12.19 21.22 -3.71
CA MET A 69 11.40 22.17 -2.92
C MET A 69 11.38 23.59 -3.53
N LEU A 70 12.47 24.01 -4.18
CA LEU A 70 12.56 25.33 -4.83
C LEU A 70 11.64 25.47 -6.05
N LEU A 71 11.15 24.36 -6.62
CA LEU A 71 10.26 24.33 -7.78
C LEU A 71 8.78 24.23 -7.38
N ILE A 72 8.50 23.86 -6.13
CA ILE A 72 7.15 23.59 -5.61
C ILE A 72 6.53 24.88 -5.08
N HIS A 73 5.53 25.40 -5.79
CA HIS A 73 4.81 26.61 -5.37
C HIS A 73 3.56 26.30 -4.55
N ASN A 74 2.94 25.14 -4.77
CA ASN A 74 1.73 24.71 -4.09
C ASN A 74 1.85 23.25 -3.63
N ILE A 75 1.88 23.04 -2.31
CA ILE A 75 1.99 21.71 -1.71
C ILE A 75 0.76 20.84 -2.00
N ASN A 76 -0.44 21.43 -2.01
CA ASN A 76 -1.67 20.68 -2.22
C ASN A 76 -1.74 20.12 -3.64
N GLU A 77 -1.31 20.91 -4.63
CA GLU A 77 -1.31 20.49 -6.03
C GLU A 77 -0.34 19.32 -6.28
N ILE A 78 0.87 19.39 -5.72
CA ILE A 78 1.85 18.33 -5.89
C ILE A 78 1.47 17.09 -5.08
N TRP A 79 0.98 17.27 -3.86
CA TRP A 79 0.51 16.16 -3.06
C TRP A 79 -0.67 15.44 -3.72
N GLY A 80 -1.65 16.21 -4.21
CA GLY A 80 -2.78 15.69 -4.97
C GLY A 80 -2.34 14.97 -6.25
N TRP A 81 -1.39 15.52 -6.99
CA TRP A 81 -0.87 14.83 -8.19
C TRP A 81 -0.12 13.53 -7.86
N ILE A 82 0.75 13.53 -6.85
CA ILE A 82 1.50 12.33 -6.43
C ILE A 82 0.54 11.24 -5.94
N THR A 83 -0.43 11.60 -5.10
CA THR A 83 -1.34 10.62 -4.48
C THR A 83 -2.45 10.19 -5.44
N SER A 84 -3.15 11.13 -6.06
CA SER A 84 -4.32 10.89 -6.91
C SER A 84 -3.96 10.47 -8.33
N SER A 85 -2.76 10.78 -8.84
CA SER A 85 -2.36 10.41 -10.21
C SER A 85 -1.28 9.33 -10.24
N LEU A 86 -0.10 9.59 -9.66
CA LEU A 86 1.00 8.60 -9.67
C LEU A 86 0.66 7.36 -8.83
N GLY A 87 0.13 7.55 -7.61
CA GLY A 87 -0.30 6.46 -6.74
C GLY A 87 -1.45 5.63 -7.34
N ALA A 88 -2.36 6.28 -8.06
CA ALA A 88 -3.47 5.63 -8.76
C ALA A 88 -3.02 4.65 -9.85
N GLY A 89 -1.88 4.92 -10.49
CA GLY A 89 -1.26 4.02 -11.48
C GLY A 89 -0.81 2.69 -10.89
N MET A 90 -0.51 2.63 -9.59
CA MET A 90 -0.11 1.40 -8.88
C MET A 90 -1.27 0.66 -8.22
N LEU A 91 -2.42 1.32 -8.04
CA LEU A 91 -3.56 0.78 -7.29
C LEU A 91 -4.10 -0.52 -7.91
N ILE A 92 -4.35 -0.54 -9.21
CA ILE A 92 -4.93 -1.72 -9.88
C ILE A 92 -3.98 -2.93 -9.85
N PRO A 93 -2.69 -2.80 -10.23
CA PRO A 93 -1.75 -3.91 -10.12
C PRO A 93 -1.55 -4.43 -8.69
N THR A 94 -1.52 -3.55 -7.69
CA THR A 94 -1.32 -3.96 -6.29
C THR A 94 -2.53 -4.67 -5.70
N MET A 95 -3.75 -4.38 -6.17
CA MET A 95 -4.95 -5.12 -5.78
C MET A 95 -5.12 -6.41 -6.58
N ALA A 96 -5.02 -6.35 -7.91
CA ALA A 96 -5.29 -7.48 -8.80
C ALA A 96 -4.39 -8.69 -8.52
N ARG A 97 -3.16 -8.48 -8.04
CA ARG A 97 -2.20 -9.57 -7.74
C ARG A 97 -2.70 -10.57 -6.71
N TRP A 98 -3.60 -10.17 -5.82
CA TRP A 98 -4.16 -11.03 -4.79
C TRP A 98 -5.38 -11.82 -5.29
N TYR A 99 -6.17 -11.24 -6.19
CA TYR A 99 -7.49 -11.76 -6.55
C TYR A 99 -7.56 -12.43 -7.92
N TRP A 100 -6.53 -12.30 -8.77
CA TRP A 100 -6.54 -12.81 -10.14
C TRP A 100 -5.39 -13.76 -10.45
N TRP A 101 -5.70 -15.05 -10.61
CA TRP A 101 -4.72 -16.12 -10.84
C TRP A 101 -3.82 -15.93 -12.08
N ARG A 102 -4.34 -15.28 -13.12
CA ARG A 102 -3.64 -15.18 -14.42
C ARG A 102 -2.59 -14.06 -14.42
N MET A 103 -2.65 -13.17 -13.44
CA MET A 103 -1.73 -12.04 -13.33
C MET A 103 -0.29 -12.51 -13.15
N ASN A 104 0.64 -11.83 -13.81
CA ASN A 104 2.06 -12.12 -13.76
C ASN A 104 2.88 -10.83 -13.58
N GLY A 105 4.19 -10.97 -13.39
CA GLY A 105 5.09 -9.84 -13.16
C GLY A 105 5.12 -8.83 -14.31
N TYR A 106 4.98 -9.29 -15.56
CA TYR A 106 4.93 -8.42 -16.73
C TYR A 106 3.64 -7.59 -16.78
N GLY A 107 2.49 -8.19 -16.48
CA GLY A 107 1.22 -7.47 -16.32
C GLY A 107 1.28 -6.44 -15.21
N PHE A 108 1.88 -6.78 -14.07
CA PHE A 108 2.10 -5.82 -12.97
C PHE A 108 2.93 -4.62 -13.42
N ALA A 109 4.08 -4.88 -14.07
CA ALA A 109 4.98 -3.84 -14.56
C ALA A 109 4.33 -2.97 -15.65
N ALA A 110 3.68 -3.59 -16.63
CA ALA A 110 3.01 -2.88 -17.73
C ALA A 110 1.87 -1.99 -17.22
N GLY A 111 1.03 -2.48 -16.30
CA GLY A 111 -0.02 -1.66 -15.68
C GLY A 111 0.54 -0.49 -14.89
N THR A 112 1.57 -0.74 -14.06
CA THR A 112 2.22 0.32 -13.28
C THR A 112 2.84 1.38 -14.17
N ILE A 113 3.61 0.98 -15.19
CA ILE A 113 4.29 1.90 -16.11
C ILE A 113 3.26 2.70 -16.91
N LEU A 114 2.24 2.07 -17.50
CA LEU A 114 1.23 2.80 -18.28
C LEU A 114 0.42 3.77 -17.39
N GLY A 115 0.09 3.37 -16.16
CA GLY A 115 -0.59 4.27 -15.21
C GLY A 115 0.26 5.49 -14.85
N MET A 116 1.54 5.29 -14.53
CA MET A 116 2.47 6.38 -14.19
C MET A 116 2.74 7.29 -15.40
N VAL A 117 2.97 6.72 -16.58
CA VAL A 117 3.16 7.49 -17.81
C VAL A 117 1.90 8.29 -18.14
N ALA A 118 0.71 7.71 -18.01
CA ALA A 118 -0.55 8.42 -18.22
C ALA A 118 -0.71 9.59 -17.23
N ALA A 119 -0.35 9.41 -15.95
CA ALA A 119 -0.38 10.48 -14.95
C ALA A 119 0.59 11.63 -15.27
N ILE A 120 1.78 11.32 -15.80
CA ILE A 120 2.76 12.33 -16.24
C ILE A 120 2.28 13.05 -17.49
N LEU A 121 1.85 12.31 -18.51
CA LEU A 121 1.34 12.90 -19.76
C LEU A 121 0.12 13.77 -19.49
N GLN A 122 -0.80 13.32 -18.63
CA GLN A 122 -1.95 14.12 -18.22
C GLN A 122 -1.50 15.44 -17.60
N LYS A 123 -0.52 15.43 -16.68
CA LYS A 123 -0.01 16.67 -16.05
C LYS A 123 0.57 17.65 -17.06
N ILE A 124 1.23 17.15 -18.10
CA ILE A 124 1.88 17.97 -19.14
C ILE A 124 0.84 18.53 -20.12
N PHE A 125 -0.07 17.69 -20.63
CA PHE A 125 -0.97 18.05 -21.73
C PHE A 125 -2.34 18.58 -21.29
N LEU A 126 -2.80 18.19 -20.09
CA LEU A 126 -4.09 18.59 -19.53
C LEU A 126 -3.90 19.21 -18.13
N PRO A 127 -3.10 20.29 -17.99
CA PRO A 127 -2.93 20.96 -16.71
C PRO A 127 -4.26 21.58 -16.26
N GLY A 128 -4.59 21.42 -14.97
CA GLY A 128 -5.76 22.08 -14.36
C GLY A 128 -7.06 21.27 -14.35
N ILE A 129 -7.08 20.02 -14.85
CA ILE A 129 -8.23 19.14 -14.63
C ILE A 129 -8.33 18.76 -13.15
N PRO A 130 -9.55 18.56 -12.63
CA PRO A 130 -9.74 18.06 -11.26
C PRO A 130 -9.03 16.72 -11.02
N GLU A 131 -8.47 16.55 -9.83
CA GLU A 131 -7.67 15.37 -9.47
C GLU A 131 -8.40 14.04 -9.61
N TYR A 132 -9.73 14.01 -9.41
CA TYR A 132 -10.52 12.81 -9.58
C TYR A 132 -10.58 12.35 -11.05
N PHE A 133 -10.51 13.28 -12.02
CA PHE A 133 -10.37 12.90 -13.43
C PHE A 133 -8.98 12.35 -13.71
N SER A 134 -7.93 12.97 -13.15
CA SER A 134 -6.56 12.43 -13.24
C SER A 134 -6.47 11.01 -12.70
N PHE A 135 -7.12 10.75 -11.56
CA PHE A 135 -7.23 9.41 -10.98
C PHE A 135 -7.87 8.41 -11.96
N ILE A 136 -9.03 8.75 -12.53
CA ILE A 136 -9.73 7.88 -13.48
C ILE A 136 -8.84 7.59 -14.70
N ILE A 137 -8.17 8.60 -15.25
CA ILE A 137 -7.27 8.44 -16.40
C ILE A 137 -6.11 7.48 -16.07
N ALA A 138 -5.41 7.73 -14.96
CA ALA A 138 -4.25 6.93 -14.56
C ALA A 138 -4.65 5.48 -14.22
N THR A 139 -5.74 5.28 -13.48
CA THR A 139 -6.27 3.96 -13.12
C THR A 139 -6.76 3.19 -14.34
N THR A 140 -7.44 3.85 -15.28
CA THR A 140 -7.91 3.21 -16.52
C THR A 140 -6.74 2.78 -17.41
N ALA A 141 -5.75 3.66 -17.59
CA ALA A 141 -4.53 3.33 -18.32
C ALA A 141 -3.76 2.17 -17.65
N SER A 142 -3.69 2.17 -16.32
CA SER A 142 -3.09 1.09 -15.54
C SER A 142 -3.82 -0.25 -15.72
N LEU A 143 -5.16 -0.24 -15.69
CA LEU A 143 -5.97 -1.43 -15.94
C LEU A 143 -5.75 -1.98 -17.35
N ILE A 144 -5.73 -1.11 -18.37
CA ILE A 144 -5.45 -1.50 -19.76
C ILE A 144 -4.06 -2.13 -19.85
N GLY A 145 -3.04 -1.49 -19.29
CA GLY A 145 -1.67 -2.00 -19.28
C GLY A 145 -1.53 -3.33 -18.56
N LEU A 146 -2.24 -3.49 -17.44
CA LEU A 146 -2.27 -4.73 -16.69
C LEU A 146 -2.90 -5.86 -17.49
N ILE A 147 -4.06 -5.63 -18.11
CA ILE A 147 -4.74 -6.64 -18.94
C ILE A 147 -3.86 -6.99 -20.14
N ALA A 148 -3.41 -5.99 -20.89
CA ALA A 148 -2.57 -6.20 -22.07
C ALA A 148 -1.27 -6.93 -21.71
N GLY A 149 -0.54 -6.46 -20.70
CA GLY A 149 0.70 -7.09 -20.26
C GLY A 149 0.50 -8.51 -19.75
N THR A 150 -0.61 -8.79 -19.07
CA THR A 150 -0.92 -10.13 -18.57
C THR A 150 -1.18 -11.11 -19.71
N TYR A 151 -1.94 -10.73 -20.73
CA TYR A 151 -2.31 -11.61 -21.83
C TYR A 151 -1.24 -11.72 -22.93
N LEU A 152 -0.43 -10.68 -23.12
CA LEU A 152 0.69 -10.68 -24.08
C LEU A 152 1.91 -11.46 -23.58
N SER A 153 2.00 -11.71 -22.28
CA SER A 153 3.11 -12.46 -21.69
C SER A 153 2.69 -13.87 -21.27
N ALA A 154 3.69 -14.74 -21.16
CA ALA A 154 3.51 -16.11 -20.69
C ALA A 154 2.91 -16.13 -19.27
N PRO A 155 2.03 -17.11 -18.96
CA PRO A 155 1.53 -17.30 -17.61
C PRO A 155 2.69 -17.64 -16.66
N THR A 156 2.55 -17.26 -15.39
CA THR A 156 3.47 -17.64 -14.31
C THR A 156 3.51 -19.16 -14.19
N ASP A 157 4.68 -19.72 -13.84
CA ASP A 157 4.87 -21.15 -13.59
C ASP A 157 3.83 -21.68 -12.60
N GLU A 158 3.28 -22.86 -12.92
CA GLU A 158 2.18 -23.42 -12.16
C GLU A 158 2.56 -23.75 -10.71
N ASN A 159 3.80 -24.21 -10.47
CA ASN A 159 4.26 -24.55 -9.12
C ASN A 159 4.36 -23.30 -8.26
N VAL A 160 4.78 -22.17 -8.83
CA VAL A 160 4.82 -20.88 -8.13
C VAL A 160 3.41 -20.44 -7.75
N LEU A 161 2.41 -20.62 -8.63
CA LEU A 161 1.01 -20.32 -8.34
C LEU A 161 0.45 -21.21 -7.23
N PHE A 162 0.80 -22.50 -7.22
CA PHE A 162 0.40 -23.41 -6.15
C PHE A 162 1.01 -23.03 -4.81
N GLU A 163 2.32 -22.82 -4.75
CA GLU A 163 3.02 -22.39 -3.53
C GLU A 163 2.44 -21.07 -3.00
N PHE A 164 2.20 -20.11 -3.89
CA PHE A 164 1.56 -18.85 -3.53
C PHE A 164 0.17 -19.07 -2.93
N TYR A 165 -0.67 -19.90 -3.55
CA TYR A 165 -2.02 -20.17 -3.08
C TYR A 165 -2.02 -20.95 -1.75
N LYS A 166 -1.14 -21.95 -1.57
CA LYS A 166 -1.01 -22.69 -0.30
C LYS A 166 -0.67 -21.78 0.88
N ARG A 167 0.25 -20.83 0.66
CA ARG A 167 0.74 -19.90 1.70
C ARG A 167 -0.23 -18.76 1.98
N THR A 168 -0.75 -18.14 0.92
CA THR A 168 -1.52 -16.88 1.02
C THR A 168 -3.02 -17.11 1.13
N ARG A 169 -3.52 -18.22 0.56
CA ARG A 169 -4.93 -18.62 0.56
C ARG A 169 -5.93 -17.53 0.12
N PRO A 170 -5.60 -16.73 -0.89
CA PRO A 170 -6.42 -15.59 -1.23
C PRO A 170 -7.80 -16.04 -1.73
N PHE A 171 -8.84 -15.29 -1.36
CA PHE A 171 -10.12 -15.37 -2.06
C PHE A 171 -10.03 -14.72 -3.45
N GLY A 172 -11.06 -14.91 -4.29
CA GLY A 172 -11.14 -14.33 -5.63
C GLY A 172 -11.13 -15.35 -6.78
N PHE A 173 -10.60 -14.95 -7.93
CA PHE A 173 -10.63 -15.73 -9.16
C PHE A 173 -9.48 -16.75 -9.22
N TRP A 174 -9.50 -17.76 -8.36
CA TRP A 174 -8.45 -18.79 -8.28
C TRP A 174 -8.88 -20.18 -8.76
N LYS A 175 -9.99 -20.27 -9.49
CA LYS A 175 -10.60 -21.55 -9.93
C LYS A 175 -9.61 -22.53 -10.59
N PRO A 176 -8.69 -22.13 -11.50
CA PRO A 176 -7.80 -23.07 -12.17
C PRO A 176 -6.80 -23.76 -11.23
N VAL A 177 -6.26 -23.02 -10.25
CA VAL A 177 -5.36 -23.55 -9.23
C VAL A 177 -6.14 -24.41 -8.24
N ARG A 178 -7.32 -23.93 -7.80
CA ARG A 178 -8.18 -24.63 -6.84
C ARG A 178 -8.60 -26.02 -7.31
N ARG A 179 -8.90 -26.20 -8.59
CA ARG A 179 -9.34 -27.50 -9.15
C ARG A 179 -8.33 -28.64 -9.01
N LYS A 180 -7.06 -28.32 -8.76
CA LYS A 180 -5.97 -29.28 -8.68
C LYS A 180 -5.55 -29.63 -7.24
N MET A 181 -6.25 -29.10 -6.24
CA MET A 181 -5.97 -29.37 -4.83
C MET A 181 -6.99 -30.33 -4.20
N ASP A 182 -6.59 -30.95 -3.08
CA ASP A 182 -7.45 -31.83 -2.30
C ASP A 182 -8.73 -31.10 -1.82
N PRO A 183 -9.93 -31.66 -2.06
CA PRO A 183 -11.19 -31.14 -1.56
C PRO A 183 -11.22 -30.87 -0.05
N GLN A 184 -10.53 -31.67 0.76
CA GLN A 184 -10.49 -31.48 2.22
C GLN A 184 -9.76 -30.19 2.60
N ILE A 185 -8.62 -29.93 1.95
CA ILE A 185 -7.83 -28.70 2.15
C ILE A 185 -8.63 -27.49 1.67
N LEU A 186 -9.29 -27.61 0.52
CA LEU A 186 -10.14 -26.54 -0.02
C LEU A 186 -11.27 -26.16 0.93
N ALA A 187 -11.93 -27.14 1.57
CA ALA A 187 -13.01 -26.87 2.51
C ALA A 187 -12.52 -26.08 3.74
N GLN A 188 -11.31 -26.35 4.22
CA GLN A 188 -10.71 -25.59 5.32
C GLN A 188 -10.36 -24.16 4.89
N ILE A 189 -9.77 -24.00 3.70
CA ILE A 189 -9.46 -22.69 3.11
C ILE A 189 -10.74 -21.87 2.86
N ASP A 190 -11.82 -22.49 2.39
CA ASP A 190 -13.09 -21.79 2.17
C ASP A 190 -13.73 -21.31 3.48
N LYS A 191 -13.58 -22.07 4.56
CA LYS A 191 -14.03 -21.66 5.90
C LYS A 191 -13.24 -20.47 6.43
N GLU A 192 -11.93 -20.44 6.22
CA GLU A 192 -11.04 -19.32 6.54
C GLU A 192 -11.42 -18.09 5.71
N ASN A 193 -11.50 -18.22 4.39
CA ASN A 193 -11.86 -17.14 3.48
C ASN A 193 -13.24 -16.53 3.78
N HIS A 194 -14.24 -17.35 4.11
CA HIS A 194 -15.56 -16.85 4.47
C HIS A 194 -15.50 -15.93 5.70
N ARG A 195 -14.71 -16.32 6.71
CA ARG A 195 -14.49 -15.53 7.92
C ARG A 195 -13.74 -14.23 7.61
N ASP A 196 -12.74 -14.27 6.74
CA ASP A 196 -11.95 -13.09 6.36
C ASP A 196 -12.76 -12.09 5.54
N ILE A 197 -13.61 -12.57 4.62
CA ILE A 197 -14.55 -11.72 3.87
C ILE A 197 -15.51 -11.01 4.83
N ILE A 198 -16.12 -11.75 5.77
CA ILE A 198 -16.98 -11.16 6.79
C ILE A 198 -16.20 -10.15 7.64
N SER A 199 -14.97 -10.50 8.04
CA SER A 199 -14.11 -9.62 8.85
C SER A 199 -13.78 -8.32 8.13
N THR A 200 -13.69 -8.32 6.79
CA THR A 200 -13.44 -7.12 5.99
C THR A 200 -14.55 -6.07 6.17
N PHE A 201 -15.81 -6.48 6.33
CA PHE A 201 -16.92 -5.57 6.60
C PHE A 201 -16.84 -4.91 7.98
N PHE A 202 -16.11 -5.50 8.93
CA PHE A 202 -15.82 -4.87 10.21
C PHE A 202 -14.52 -4.06 10.15
N ALA A 203 -13.48 -4.59 9.50
CA ALA A 203 -12.13 -4.02 9.46
C ALA A 203 -12.07 -2.69 8.71
N VAL A 204 -12.74 -2.58 7.56
CA VAL A 204 -12.71 -1.35 6.75
C VAL A 204 -13.37 -0.17 7.49
N PRO A 205 -14.62 -0.28 8.01
CA PRO A 205 -15.19 0.77 8.85
C PRO A 205 -14.37 1.01 10.12
N TRP A 206 -13.86 -0.06 10.76
CA TRP A 206 -13.05 0.06 11.98
C TRP A 206 -11.84 0.96 11.76
N GLN A 207 -11.11 0.79 10.65
CA GLN A 207 -9.94 1.61 10.32
C GLN A 207 -10.31 3.09 10.12
N VAL A 208 -11.41 3.36 9.42
CA VAL A 208 -11.91 4.73 9.21
C VAL A 208 -12.35 5.37 10.53
N ILE A 209 -13.09 4.63 11.35
CA ILE A 209 -13.60 5.11 12.64
C ILE A 209 -12.47 5.33 13.63
N LEU A 210 -11.45 4.48 13.65
CA LEU A 210 -10.25 4.68 14.49
C LEU A 210 -9.61 6.04 14.18
N PHE A 211 -9.44 6.35 12.88
CA PHE A 211 -8.90 7.64 12.44
C PHE A 211 -9.82 8.81 12.83
N LEU A 212 -11.12 8.72 12.54
CA LEU A 212 -12.09 9.78 12.84
C LEU A 212 -12.23 10.01 14.35
N THR A 213 -12.13 8.96 15.17
CA THR A 213 -12.18 9.07 16.64
C THR A 213 -11.04 9.95 17.15
N GLY A 214 -9.82 9.75 16.67
CA GLY A 214 -8.69 10.61 17.00
C GLY A 214 -8.88 12.05 16.52
N MET A 215 -9.42 12.23 15.32
CA MET A 215 -9.71 13.55 14.75
C MET A 215 -10.79 14.31 15.54
N ALA A 216 -11.83 13.62 16.02
CA ALA A 216 -12.90 14.22 16.83
C ALA A 216 -12.37 14.83 18.14
N ILE A 217 -11.40 14.17 18.79
CA ILE A 217 -10.70 14.72 19.96
C ILE A 217 -9.99 16.03 19.60
N VAL A 218 -9.26 16.05 18.47
CA VAL A 218 -8.47 17.22 18.04
C VAL A 218 -9.36 18.42 17.72
N ILE A 219 -10.50 18.18 17.05
CA ILE A 219 -11.47 19.23 16.71
C ILE A 219 -12.37 19.60 17.91
N LYS A 220 -12.24 18.88 19.04
CA LYS A 220 -13.03 19.05 20.27
C LYS A 220 -14.52 18.80 20.08
N ARG A 221 -14.89 17.89 19.16
CA ARG A 221 -16.27 17.44 18.94
C ARG A 221 -16.54 16.23 19.84
N TRP A 222 -16.79 16.50 21.13
CA TRP A 222 -16.91 15.47 22.16
C TRP A 222 -18.10 14.52 21.95
N ASP A 223 -19.20 15.03 21.41
CA ASP A 223 -20.39 14.22 21.10
C ASP A 223 -20.09 13.17 20.02
N GLU A 224 -19.38 13.56 18.95
CA GLU A 224 -18.91 12.63 17.92
C GLU A 224 -17.88 11.66 18.45
N PHE A 225 -16.95 12.13 19.28
CA PHE A 225 -15.98 11.26 19.91
C PHE A 225 -16.68 10.13 20.68
N ALA A 226 -17.72 10.43 21.47
CA ALA A 226 -18.42 9.41 22.25
C ALA A 226 -19.05 8.33 21.35
N TRP A 227 -19.75 8.72 20.29
CA TRP A 227 -20.38 7.76 19.35
C TRP A 227 -19.35 6.99 18.53
N LEU A 228 -18.31 7.66 18.00
CA LEU A 228 -17.24 7.02 17.24
C LEU A 228 -16.44 6.05 18.11
N PHE A 229 -16.17 6.41 19.36
CA PHE A 229 -15.47 5.53 20.31
C PHE A 229 -16.33 4.31 20.68
N ALA A 230 -17.63 4.49 20.94
CA ALA A 230 -18.54 3.37 21.17
C ALA A 230 -18.56 2.42 19.96
N LEU A 231 -18.67 2.97 18.75
CA LEU A 231 -18.66 2.17 17.52
C LEU A 231 -17.32 1.48 17.29
N LEU A 232 -16.20 2.14 17.62
CA LEU A 232 -14.86 1.56 17.56
C LEU A 232 -14.75 0.34 18.48
N VAL A 233 -15.28 0.41 19.71
CA VAL A 233 -15.29 -0.72 20.65
C VAL A 233 -16.14 -1.87 20.12
N ILE A 234 -17.33 -1.58 19.56
CA ILE A 234 -18.22 -2.60 18.97
C ILE A 234 -17.52 -3.32 17.81
N LEU A 235 -16.93 -2.56 16.88
CA LEU A 235 -16.21 -3.12 15.74
C LEU A 235 -14.95 -3.89 16.18
N SER A 236 -14.26 -3.43 17.22
CA SER A 236 -13.11 -4.14 17.80
C SER A 236 -13.54 -5.49 18.38
N ALA A 237 -14.67 -5.54 19.09
CA ALA A 237 -15.23 -6.79 19.58
C ALA A 237 -15.62 -7.73 18.43
N GLY A 238 -16.27 -7.20 17.38
CA GLY A 238 -16.61 -7.95 16.17
C GLY A 238 -15.38 -8.58 15.51
N LEU A 239 -14.30 -7.80 15.32
CA LEU A 239 -13.03 -8.30 14.81
C LEU A 239 -12.37 -9.31 15.73
N TYR A 240 -12.45 -9.10 17.05
CA TYR A 240 -11.88 -10.03 18.02
C TYR A 240 -12.54 -11.42 17.92
N PHE A 241 -13.86 -11.47 17.94
CA PHE A 241 -14.61 -12.74 17.91
C PHE A 241 -14.60 -13.39 16.53
N ASN A 242 -14.71 -12.60 15.46
CA ASN A 242 -14.79 -13.15 14.13
C ASN A 242 -13.41 -13.50 13.57
N TRP A 243 -12.39 -12.65 13.76
CA TRP A 243 -11.07 -12.83 13.15
C TRP A 243 -10.01 -13.25 14.17
N PHE A 244 -9.71 -12.40 15.15
CA PHE A 244 -8.53 -12.53 16.02
C PHE A 244 -8.44 -13.88 16.74
N ARG A 245 -9.56 -14.36 17.29
CA ARG A 245 -9.61 -15.62 18.06
C ARG A 245 -9.24 -16.85 17.23
N HIS A 246 -9.33 -16.77 15.91
CA HIS A 246 -9.15 -17.90 15.03
C HIS A 246 -7.82 -17.90 14.25
N LEU A 247 -6.98 -16.87 14.38
CA LEU A 247 -5.67 -16.81 13.71
C LEU A 247 -4.76 -17.99 14.07
N SER A 248 -4.78 -18.44 15.33
CA SER A 248 -3.93 -19.57 15.77
C SER A 248 -4.40 -20.94 15.27
N SER A 249 -5.60 -21.02 14.71
CA SER A 249 -6.22 -22.24 14.17
C SER A 249 -6.17 -22.32 12.65
N GLU A 250 -5.41 -21.42 12.01
CA GLU A 250 -5.27 -21.37 10.56
C GLU A 250 -4.68 -22.68 10.02
N VAL A 251 -5.14 -23.04 8.83
CA VAL A 251 -4.73 -24.27 8.14
C VAL A 251 -3.21 -24.27 8.02
N LYS A 252 -2.56 -25.44 8.03
CA LYS A 252 -1.17 -25.57 7.59
C LYS A 252 -1.19 -26.55 6.43
N VAL A 253 -0.95 -26.02 5.23
CA VAL A 253 -0.82 -26.81 4.02
C VAL A 253 0.68 -26.97 3.79
N ASP A 254 1.25 -28.01 4.38
CA ASP A 254 2.62 -28.44 4.05
C ASP A 254 2.62 -29.09 2.64
#